data_AF-A0A0N9WZJ2-F1
#
_entry.id   AF-A0A0N9WZJ2-F1
#
_cell.length_a   1.000
_cell.length_b   1.000
_cell.length_c   1.000
_cell.angle_alpha   90.00
_cell.angle_beta   90.00
_cell.angle_gamma   90.00
#
_symmetry.space_group_name_H-M   'P 1'
#
loop_
_entity.id
_entity.type
_entity.pdbx_description
1 polymer ?
#
loop_
_entity_poly.entity_id
_entity_poly.type
_entity_poly.pdbx_seq_one_letter_code
_entity_poly.pdbx_strand_id
1 'polypeptide(L)'
;MIRAPLGGSRYWSEWVEYGDESIVNALKTAAKPAGDPDYAPQYVFIIAQKHWHQILRRYSAGDPIADLSRYFPGLLDAWEEAERLGAAVWTQDQQFTRHSWRVNYDHYITCFWLVGLGLSLNLQDDQWKRLLTLIGNEGEDVLLDRIIASRSPERKIGSVLLYPKPYARLLTAIDASADSQASLLSAFVKHWYAEVRTGAKSGSDPQAVSYRHPYWYTYGDENFEGGAYFGRWCVEAVAAVKAFDMDDSQCLGLEHYPGDLLRPDGPSTHPLRQDAEAPTAVVVENKVGFWSKLLGRR
;
A
#
# COMPACT_ATOMS: atom_id res chain seq x y z
N MET A 1 -19.61 -2.82 -4.42
CA MET A 1 -19.52 -4.18 -3.83
C MET A 1 -18.23 -4.24 -3.03
N ILE A 2 -18.27 -4.72 -1.79
CA ILE A 2 -17.08 -4.83 -0.93
C ILE A 2 -16.11 -5.84 -1.56
N ARG A 3 -14.87 -5.41 -1.82
CA ARG A 3 -13.83 -6.23 -2.46
C ARG A 3 -13.10 -7.11 -1.46
N ALA A 4 -12.86 -6.60 -0.24
CA ALA A 4 -12.11 -7.33 0.77
C ALA A 4 -12.88 -8.55 1.31
N PRO A 5 -12.19 -9.64 1.66
CA PRO A 5 -12.81 -10.85 2.20
C PRO A 5 -13.33 -10.66 3.63
N LEU A 6 -12.77 -9.73 4.41
CA LEU A 6 -13.17 -9.43 5.79
C LEU A 6 -13.87 -8.06 5.88
N GLY A 7 -14.63 -7.86 6.96
CA GLY A 7 -15.36 -6.61 7.22
C GLY A 7 -16.67 -6.49 6.43
N GLY A 8 -17.77 -6.19 7.12
CA GLY A 8 -19.08 -5.92 6.49
C GLY A 8 -19.27 -4.43 6.17
N SER A 9 -20.44 -4.08 5.63
CA SER A 9 -20.76 -2.70 5.23
C SER A 9 -20.53 -1.67 6.35
N ARG A 10 -20.93 -1.99 7.59
CA ARG A 10 -20.71 -1.12 8.76
C ARG A 10 -19.23 -0.84 9.01
N TYR A 11 -18.40 -1.90 8.97
CA TYR A 11 -16.97 -1.79 9.20
C TYR A 11 -16.32 -0.84 8.18
N TRP A 12 -16.61 -1.06 6.90
CA TRP A 12 -16.01 -0.25 5.84
C TRP A 12 -16.51 1.19 5.86
N SER A 13 -17.81 1.43 6.06
CA SER A 13 -18.34 2.79 6.18
C SER A 13 -17.67 3.56 7.33
N GLU A 14 -17.60 2.96 8.52
CA GLU A 14 -17.00 3.57 9.71
C GLU A 14 -15.51 3.91 9.50
N TRP A 15 -14.72 2.96 9.03
CA TRP A 15 -13.27 3.15 8.93
C TRP A 15 -12.84 3.96 7.71
N VAL A 16 -13.64 4.00 6.64
CA VAL A 16 -13.41 4.92 5.52
C VAL A 16 -13.62 6.36 5.97
N GLU A 17 -14.73 6.66 6.65
CA GLU A 17 -15.01 8.00 7.18
C GLU A 17 -13.95 8.44 8.19
N TYR A 18 -13.65 7.59 9.17
CA TYR A 18 -12.59 7.85 10.15
C TYR A 18 -11.22 8.08 9.50
N GLY A 19 -10.91 7.35 8.42
CA GLY A 19 -9.66 7.49 7.69
C GLY A 19 -9.44 8.90 7.12
N ASP A 20 -10.48 9.47 6.51
CA ASP A 20 -10.45 10.84 5.98
C ASP A 20 -10.32 11.86 7.10
N GLU A 21 -11.11 11.73 8.16
CA GLU A 21 -11.02 12.60 9.34
C GLU A 21 -9.64 12.54 9.99
N SER A 22 -9.06 11.35 10.08
CA SER A 22 -7.73 11.13 10.66
C SER A 22 -6.63 11.83 9.86
N ILE A 23 -6.70 11.82 8.52
CA ILE A 23 -5.77 12.57 7.66
C ILE A 23 -5.90 14.08 7.93
N VAL A 24 -7.13 14.61 7.91
CA VAL A 24 -7.39 16.05 8.14
C VAL A 24 -6.88 16.48 9.52
N ASN A 25 -7.15 15.69 10.56
CA ASN A 25 -6.71 16.00 11.92
C ASN A 25 -5.18 15.90 12.08
N ALA A 26 -4.54 14.95 11.38
CA ALA A 26 -3.09 14.85 11.39
C ALA A 26 -2.42 16.04 10.69
N LEU A 27 -2.95 16.49 9.56
CA LEU A 27 -2.49 17.71 8.87
C LEU A 27 -2.64 18.96 9.75
N LYS A 28 -3.79 19.13 10.42
CA LYS A 28 -4.00 20.23 11.38
C LYS A 28 -3.02 20.19 12.55
N THR A 29 -2.58 19.01 12.95
CA THR A 29 -1.60 18.83 14.02
C THR A 29 -0.19 19.14 13.54
N ALA A 30 0.18 18.67 12.34
CA ALA A 30 1.47 18.98 11.70
C ALA A 30 1.66 20.47 11.42
N ALA A 31 0.58 21.23 11.20
CA ALA A 31 0.63 22.69 11.02
C ALA A 31 0.95 23.46 12.32
N LYS A 32 0.90 22.82 13.48
CA LYS A 32 1.28 23.42 14.77
C LYS A 32 2.78 23.16 15.02
N PRO A 33 3.46 24.00 15.82
CA PRO A 33 4.81 23.71 16.26
C PRO A 33 4.91 22.31 16.86
N ALA A 34 5.90 21.52 16.41
CA ALA A 34 6.12 20.19 16.92
C ALA A 34 6.47 20.24 18.41
N GLY A 35 5.84 19.37 19.21
CA GLY A 35 6.21 19.21 20.63
C GLY A 35 7.61 18.61 20.78
N ASP A 36 7.96 17.68 19.89
CA ASP A 36 9.28 17.09 19.74
C ASP A 36 9.75 17.26 18.29
N PRO A 37 10.71 18.17 18.01
CA PRO A 37 11.26 18.38 16.67
C PRO A 37 11.90 17.12 16.07
N ASP A 38 12.49 16.23 16.88
CA ASP A 38 13.17 15.01 16.40
C ASP A 38 12.15 13.97 15.89
N TYR A 39 10.93 14.00 16.44
CA TYR A 39 9.82 13.15 16.00
C TYR A 39 9.02 13.74 14.83
N ALA A 40 9.13 15.05 14.57
CA ALA A 40 8.35 15.72 13.53
C ALA A 40 8.44 15.06 12.14
N PRO A 41 9.62 14.68 11.61
CA PRO A 41 9.71 13.99 10.33
C PRO A 41 8.92 12.67 10.30
N GLN A 42 9.01 11.89 11.39
CA GLN A 42 8.31 10.62 11.53
C GLN A 42 6.79 10.82 11.59
N TYR A 43 6.34 11.87 12.28
CA TYR A 43 4.93 12.22 12.35
C TYR A 43 4.36 12.58 10.98
N VAL A 44 5.07 13.39 10.19
CA VAL A 44 4.61 13.76 8.85
C VAL A 44 4.67 12.56 7.89
N PHE A 45 5.67 11.68 8.00
CA PHE A 45 5.68 10.43 7.23
C PHE A 45 4.48 9.52 7.56
N ILE A 46 4.01 9.51 8.82
CA ILE A 46 2.78 8.81 9.20
C ILE A 46 1.55 9.40 8.47
N ILE A 47 1.55 10.69 8.13
CA ILE A 47 0.47 11.28 7.30
C ILE A 47 0.52 10.68 5.90
N ALA A 48 1.70 10.60 5.27
CA ALA A 48 1.85 9.88 4.00
C ALA A 48 1.32 8.45 4.12
N GLN A 49 1.63 7.76 5.23
CA GLN A 49 1.11 6.41 5.51
C GLN A 49 -0.40 6.32 5.53
N LYS A 50 -1.06 7.28 6.18
CA LYS A 50 -2.52 7.35 6.20
C LYS A 50 -3.11 7.46 4.80
N HIS A 51 -2.46 8.17 3.88
CA HIS A 51 -2.94 8.28 2.50
C HIS A 51 -2.94 6.94 1.76
N TRP A 52 -1.83 6.17 1.75
CA TRP A 52 -1.85 4.88 1.04
C TRP A 52 -2.68 3.82 1.76
N HIS A 53 -2.76 3.85 3.09
CA HIS A 53 -3.74 3.04 3.84
C HIS A 53 -5.15 3.36 3.39
N GLN A 54 -5.48 4.64 3.20
CA GLN A 54 -6.81 5.05 2.78
C GLN A 54 -7.12 4.65 1.34
N ILE A 55 -6.14 4.67 0.43
CA ILE A 55 -6.28 4.10 -0.92
C ILE A 55 -6.69 2.62 -0.85
N LEU A 56 -5.94 1.81 -0.09
CA LEU A 56 -6.22 0.38 0.04
C LEU A 56 -7.50 0.08 0.81
N ARG A 57 -7.84 0.90 1.82
CA ARG A 57 -9.09 0.80 2.58
C ARG A 57 -10.30 1.07 1.70
N ARG A 58 -10.26 2.13 0.88
CA ARG A 58 -11.34 2.46 -0.05
C ARG A 58 -11.46 1.45 -1.19
N TYR A 59 -10.32 0.96 -1.70
CA TYR A 59 -10.32 -0.20 -2.59
C TYR A 59 -11.07 -1.38 -1.95
N SER A 60 -10.71 -1.73 -0.72
CA SER A 60 -11.35 -2.82 0.04
C SER A 60 -12.84 -2.62 0.26
N ALA A 61 -13.27 -1.39 0.57
CA ALA A 61 -14.66 -1.01 0.80
C ALA A 61 -15.54 -1.11 -0.46
N GLY A 62 -14.94 -1.14 -1.65
CA GLY A 62 -15.70 -1.17 -2.90
C GLY A 62 -15.89 0.19 -3.57
N ASP A 63 -15.15 1.21 -3.16
CA ASP A 63 -15.24 2.55 -3.73
C ASP A 63 -14.80 2.58 -5.21
N PRO A 64 -15.24 3.57 -6.00
CA PRO A 64 -14.80 3.72 -7.38
C PRO A 64 -13.27 3.84 -7.50
N ILE A 65 -12.69 3.11 -8.47
CA ILE A 65 -11.23 3.13 -8.69
C ILE A 65 -10.74 4.52 -9.08
N ALA A 66 -11.55 5.26 -9.86
CA ALA A 66 -11.27 6.62 -10.28
C ALA A 66 -11.06 7.59 -9.11
N ASP A 67 -11.65 7.31 -7.93
CA ASP A 67 -11.55 8.17 -6.75
C ASP A 67 -10.29 7.90 -5.92
N LEU A 68 -9.52 6.85 -6.22
CA LEU A 68 -8.38 6.45 -5.38
C LEU A 68 -7.17 7.37 -5.57
N SER A 69 -6.96 7.90 -6.79
CA SER A 69 -5.80 8.73 -7.12
C SER A 69 -5.77 10.06 -6.35
N ARG A 70 -6.92 10.54 -5.84
CA ARG A 70 -7.02 11.80 -5.08
C ARG A 70 -6.17 11.84 -3.81
N TYR A 71 -5.73 10.69 -3.31
CA TYR A 71 -4.88 10.61 -2.12
C TYR A 71 -3.38 10.80 -2.42
N PHE A 72 -2.94 10.72 -3.68
CA PHE A 72 -1.53 10.89 -4.03
C PHE A 72 -0.96 12.29 -3.77
N PRO A 73 -1.65 13.41 -4.07
CA PRO A 73 -1.10 14.74 -3.77
C PRO A 73 -0.68 14.87 -2.30
N GLY A 74 -1.60 14.60 -1.36
CA GLY A 74 -1.30 14.71 0.07
C GLY A 74 -0.29 13.68 0.58
N LEU A 75 -0.22 12.50 -0.04
CA LEU A 75 0.84 11.52 0.22
C LEU A 75 2.22 12.08 -0.12
N LEU A 76 2.37 12.62 -1.34
CA LEU A 76 3.63 13.17 -1.83
C LEU A 76 4.06 14.39 -1.03
N ASP A 77 3.13 15.31 -0.76
CA ASP A 77 3.40 16.51 0.04
C ASP A 77 3.91 16.14 1.45
N ALA A 78 3.27 15.15 2.09
CA ALA A 78 3.67 14.69 3.41
C ALA A 78 5.02 13.96 3.40
N TRP A 79 5.28 13.12 2.39
CA TRP A 79 6.56 12.43 2.31
C TRP A 79 7.71 13.41 2.01
N GLU A 80 7.55 14.34 1.08
CA GLU A 80 8.55 15.39 0.80
C GLU A 80 8.85 16.25 2.04
N GLU A 81 7.82 16.61 2.81
CA GLU A 81 8.01 17.35 4.05
C GLU A 81 8.71 16.52 5.13
N ALA A 82 8.41 15.21 5.22
CA ALA A 82 9.13 14.30 6.10
C ALA A 82 10.63 14.24 5.73
N GLU A 83 10.98 14.19 4.45
CA GLU A 83 12.36 14.24 3.98
C GLU A 83 13.04 15.57 4.34
N ARG A 84 12.34 16.68 4.10
CA ARG A 84 12.86 18.03 4.39
C ARG A 84 13.16 18.20 5.89
N LEU A 85 12.26 17.75 6.75
CA LEU A 85 12.45 17.79 8.20
C LEU A 85 13.54 16.80 8.64
N GLY A 86 13.52 15.59 8.09
CA GLY A 86 14.44 14.51 8.41
C GLY A 86 15.90 14.85 8.10
N ALA A 87 16.15 15.61 7.03
CA ALA A 87 17.49 16.09 6.67
C ALA A 87 18.21 16.86 7.79
N ALA A 88 17.47 17.48 8.71
CA ALA A 88 18.04 18.25 9.81
C ALA A 88 18.25 17.45 11.11
N VAL A 89 17.56 16.31 11.28
CA VAL A 89 17.51 15.60 12.58
C VAL A 89 17.94 14.13 12.51
N TRP A 90 17.81 13.48 11.34
CA TRP A 90 18.21 12.08 11.20
C TRP A 90 19.72 11.94 11.01
N THR A 91 20.30 10.96 11.69
CA THR A 91 21.69 10.56 11.46
C THR A 91 21.85 9.93 10.07
N GLN A 92 23.09 9.81 9.59
CA GLN A 92 23.36 9.11 8.33
C GLN A 92 22.86 7.66 8.34
N ASP A 93 22.99 6.96 9.47
CA ASP A 93 22.49 5.59 9.60
C ASP A 93 20.96 5.53 9.56
N GLN A 94 20.28 6.48 10.18
CA GLN A 94 18.81 6.59 10.11
C GLN A 94 18.36 6.92 8.69
N GLN A 95 19.04 7.85 8.03
CA GLN A 95 18.79 8.17 6.62
C GLN A 95 18.95 6.93 5.74
N PHE A 96 20.05 6.19 5.89
CA PHE A 96 20.28 4.97 5.13
C PHE A 96 19.21 3.89 5.38
N THR A 97 18.94 3.58 6.65
CA THR A 97 18.00 2.50 7.02
C THR A 97 16.54 2.81 6.69
N ARG A 98 16.16 4.08 6.61
CA ARG A 98 14.79 4.49 6.22
C ARG A 98 14.56 4.41 4.72
N HIS A 99 15.59 4.64 3.91
CA HIS A 99 15.46 4.78 2.45
C HIS A 99 15.97 3.58 1.66
N SER A 100 16.86 2.77 2.20
CA SER A 100 17.45 1.69 1.42
C SER A 100 16.50 0.50 1.29
N TRP A 101 16.23 0.10 0.05
CA TRP A 101 15.49 -1.12 -0.24
C TRP A 101 16.18 -2.38 0.31
N ARG A 102 17.51 -2.39 0.41
CA ARG A 102 18.28 -3.60 0.79
C ARG A 102 18.08 -4.01 2.24
N VAL A 103 17.94 -3.04 3.13
CA VAL A 103 17.89 -3.27 4.58
C VAL A 103 16.51 -2.99 5.18
N ASN A 104 15.56 -2.48 4.39
CA ASN A 104 14.23 -2.12 4.86
C ASN A 104 13.13 -2.74 3.99
N TYR A 105 12.73 -3.95 4.38
CA TYR A 105 11.72 -4.72 3.67
C TYR A 105 10.35 -4.02 3.59
N ASP A 106 9.95 -3.32 4.66
CA ASP A 106 8.71 -2.54 4.67
C ASP A 106 8.75 -1.39 3.66
N HIS A 107 9.89 -0.70 3.58
CA HIS A 107 10.09 0.37 2.60
C HIS A 107 10.08 -0.17 1.17
N TYR A 108 10.76 -1.29 0.89
CA TYR A 108 10.71 -1.94 -0.42
C TYR A 108 9.26 -2.27 -0.84
N ILE A 109 8.48 -2.91 0.04
CA ILE A 109 7.07 -3.24 -0.24
C ILE A 109 6.25 -1.97 -0.47
N THR A 110 6.44 -0.95 0.37
CA THR A 110 5.71 0.33 0.24
C THR A 110 6.02 0.99 -1.11
N CYS A 111 7.29 1.05 -1.52
CA CYS A 111 7.68 1.59 -2.83
C CYS A 111 7.07 0.78 -3.98
N PHE A 112 7.08 -0.55 -3.88
CA PHE A 112 6.43 -1.42 -4.87
C PHE A 112 4.92 -1.13 -4.96
N TRP A 113 4.23 -1.01 -3.82
CA TRP A 113 2.81 -0.66 -3.79
C TRP A 113 2.53 0.70 -4.41
N LEU A 114 3.28 1.73 -4.06
CA LEU A 114 3.06 3.08 -4.60
C LEU A 114 3.35 3.16 -6.10
N VAL A 115 4.34 2.44 -6.59
CA VAL A 115 4.60 2.27 -8.04
C VAL A 115 3.41 1.57 -8.71
N GLY A 116 2.96 0.44 -8.18
CA GLY A 116 1.84 -0.32 -8.76
C GLY A 116 0.51 0.44 -8.73
N LEU A 117 0.23 1.16 -7.65
CA LEU A 117 -0.91 2.07 -7.55
C LEU A 117 -0.76 3.24 -8.53
N GLY A 118 0.43 3.84 -8.63
CA GLY A 118 0.72 4.94 -9.54
C GLY A 118 0.52 4.56 -11.02
N LEU A 119 0.94 3.35 -11.40
CA LEU A 119 0.73 2.80 -12.74
C LEU A 119 -0.74 2.48 -13.01
N SER A 120 -1.42 1.77 -12.09
CA SER A 120 -2.81 1.35 -12.29
C SER A 120 -3.81 2.50 -12.25
N LEU A 121 -3.56 3.50 -11.42
CA LEU A 121 -4.40 4.70 -11.29
C LEU A 121 -4.03 5.82 -12.27
N ASN A 122 -3.08 5.56 -13.19
CA ASN A 122 -2.59 6.51 -14.20
C ASN A 122 -2.23 7.88 -13.59
N LEU A 123 -1.34 7.87 -12.59
CA LEU A 123 -0.84 9.10 -11.94
C LEU A 123 -0.40 10.14 -12.98
N GLN A 124 -0.55 11.43 -12.68
CA GLN A 124 -0.03 12.48 -13.57
C GLN A 124 1.51 12.49 -13.58
N ASP A 125 2.12 12.96 -14.67
CA ASP A 125 3.57 12.87 -14.88
C ASP A 125 4.39 13.64 -13.83
N ASP A 126 3.88 14.77 -13.35
CA ASP A 126 4.50 15.55 -12.27
C ASP A 126 4.51 14.75 -10.95
N GLN A 127 3.38 14.13 -10.60
CA GLN A 127 3.25 13.28 -9.42
C GLN A 127 4.12 12.03 -9.52
N TRP A 128 4.19 11.42 -10.70
CA TRP A 128 5.05 10.28 -10.97
C TRP A 128 6.53 10.62 -10.77
N LYS A 129 7.01 11.75 -11.29
CA LYS A 129 8.39 12.21 -11.11
C LYS A 129 8.74 12.50 -9.64
N ARG A 130 7.81 13.12 -8.91
CA ARG A 130 7.94 13.34 -7.46
C ARG A 130 8.04 12.01 -6.71
N LEU A 131 7.17 11.06 -7.01
CA LEU A 131 7.20 9.72 -6.44
C LEU A 131 8.56 9.02 -6.69
N LEU A 132 9.08 9.05 -7.93
CA LEU A 132 10.36 8.41 -8.23
C LEU A 132 11.55 9.07 -7.52
N THR A 133 11.48 10.39 -7.30
CA THR A 133 12.48 11.12 -6.53
C THR A 133 12.50 10.65 -5.07
N LEU A 134 11.33 10.50 -4.45
CA LEU A 134 11.18 9.99 -3.08
C LEU A 134 11.57 8.52 -2.95
N ILE A 135 11.27 7.71 -3.96
CA ILE A 135 11.60 6.29 -3.99
C ILE A 135 13.11 6.05 -4.09
N GLY A 136 13.83 6.81 -4.93
CA GLY A 136 15.28 6.66 -5.10
C GLY A 136 15.69 5.24 -5.56
N ASN A 137 16.73 4.68 -4.93
CA ASN A 137 17.22 3.30 -5.09
C ASN A 137 17.44 2.82 -6.56
N GLU A 138 17.85 3.73 -7.44
CA GLU A 138 18.05 3.43 -8.87
C GLU A 138 19.15 2.40 -9.11
N GLY A 139 18.80 1.32 -9.82
CA GLY A 139 19.73 0.27 -10.19
C GLY A 139 20.00 -0.75 -9.09
N GLU A 140 19.20 -0.77 -8.02
CA GLU A 140 19.37 -1.72 -6.91
C GLU A 140 18.61 -3.03 -7.10
N ASP A 141 17.44 -3.02 -7.76
CA ASP A 141 16.56 -4.20 -7.86
C ASP A 141 16.10 -4.47 -9.30
N VAL A 142 16.37 -5.67 -9.79
CA VAL A 142 16.02 -6.08 -11.16
C VAL A 142 14.52 -6.03 -11.42
N LEU A 143 13.69 -6.33 -10.43
CA LEU A 143 12.25 -6.44 -10.64
C LEU A 143 11.57 -5.07 -10.58
N LEU A 144 11.71 -4.36 -9.46
CA LEU A 144 11.04 -3.08 -9.27
C LEU A 144 11.57 -2.02 -10.23
N ASP A 145 12.87 -2.03 -10.56
CA ASP A 145 13.40 -1.11 -11.57
C ASP A 145 12.80 -1.38 -12.96
N ARG A 146 12.61 -2.65 -13.37
CA ARG A 146 11.96 -2.97 -14.65
C ARG A 146 10.51 -2.50 -14.70
N ILE A 147 9.80 -2.59 -13.58
CA ILE A 147 8.41 -2.09 -13.48
C ILE A 147 8.38 -0.57 -13.59
N ILE A 148 9.26 0.15 -12.88
CA ILE A 148 9.39 1.60 -13.01
C ILE A 148 9.77 1.99 -14.44
N ALA A 149 10.70 1.26 -15.05
CA ALA A 149 11.19 1.52 -16.41
C ALA A 149 10.11 1.42 -17.49
N SER A 150 9.02 0.69 -17.25
CA SER A 150 7.86 0.63 -18.17
C SER A 150 7.23 2.01 -18.43
N ARG A 151 7.38 2.95 -17.49
CA ARG A 151 6.90 4.33 -17.60
C ARG A 151 8.04 5.38 -17.58
N SER A 152 9.20 5.03 -17.05
CA SER A 152 10.41 5.88 -17.02
C SER A 152 11.59 5.15 -17.66
N PRO A 153 11.66 5.07 -19.00
CA PRO A 153 12.64 4.24 -19.73
C PRO A 153 14.11 4.56 -19.43
N GLU A 154 14.41 5.74 -18.90
CA GLU A 154 15.73 6.17 -18.46
C GLU A 154 16.20 5.48 -17.18
N ARG A 155 15.29 4.84 -16.43
CA ARG A 155 15.57 4.16 -15.16
C ARG A 155 16.64 3.08 -15.36
N LYS A 156 17.75 3.18 -14.64
CA LYS A 156 18.75 2.10 -14.60
C LYS A 156 18.17 0.90 -13.86
N ILE A 157 18.37 -0.27 -14.46
CA ILE A 157 17.86 -1.54 -13.93
C ILE A 157 18.98 -2.27 -13.19
N GLY A 158 18.73 -2.62 -11.93
CA GLY A 158 19.63 -3.45 -11.15
C GLY A 158 19.74 -4.88 -11.69
N SER A 159 20.79 -5.60 -11.28
CA SER A 159 21.01 -7.01 -11.66
C SER A 159 20.64 -8.01 -10.56
N VAL A 160 20.26 -7.52 -9.39
CA VAL A 160 19.96 -8.33 -8.20
C VAL A 160 18.46 -8.30 -7.94
N LEU A 161 17.89 -9.44 -7.55
CA LEU A 161 16.56 -9.47 -6.95
C LEU A 161 16.72 -9.39 -5.43
N LEU A 162 16.34 -8.25 -4.84
CA LEU A 162 16.64 -7.96 -3.43
C LEU A 162 15.94 -8.90 -2.47
N TYR A 163 14.71 -9.30 -2.76
CA TYR A 163 13.92 -10.20 -1.93
C TYR A 163 13.36 -11.38 -2.75
N PRO A 164 14.15 -12.45 -2.97
CA PRO A 164 13.72 -13.61 -3.77
C PRO A 164 12.42 -14.26 -3.29
N LYS A 165 12.07 -14.16 -1.99
CA LYS A 165 10.75 -14.56 -1.50
C LYS A 165 9.95 -13.30 -1.12
N PRO A 166 8.77 -13.06 -1.75
CA PRO A 166 8.07 -13.89 -2.74
C PRO A 166 8.51 -13.66 -4.21
N TYR A 167 9.36 -12.66 -4.47
CA TYR A 167 9.40 -11.99 -5.78
C TYR A 167 10.09 -12.76 -6.90
N ALA A 168 10.80 -13.86 -6.62
CA ALA A 168 11.40 -14.69 -7.66
C ALA A 168 10.34 -15.33 -8.56
N ARG A 169 9.16 -15.66 -8.02
CA ARG A 169 8.03 -16.17 -8.81
C ARG A 169 7.48 -15.10 -9.76
N LEU A 170 7.38 -13.86 -9.28
CA LEU A 170 6.91 -12.74 -10.11
C LEU A 170 7.91 -12.44 -11.24
N LEU A 171 9.20 -12.38 -10.93
CA LEU A 171 10.25 -12.21 -11.93
C LEU A 171 10.21 -13.34 -12.99
N THR A 172 10.04 -14.59 -12.53
CA THR A 172 9.89 -15.75 -13.43
C THR A 172 8.66 -15.62 -14.32
N ALA A 173 7.53 -15.11 -13.81
CA ALA A 173 6.33 -14.89 -14.59
C ALA A 173 6.53 -13.80 -15.67
N ILE A 174 7.22 -12.71 -15.32
CA ILE A 174 7.52 -11.61 -16.25
C ILE A 174 8.44 -12.08 -17.38
N ASP A 175 9.42 -12.96 -17.09
CA ASP A 175 10.38 -13.47 -18.07
C ASP A 175 9.86 -14.66 -18.89
N ALA A 176 8.69 -15.20 -18.56
CA ALA A 176 8.10 -16.33 -19.25
C ALA A 176 7.47 -15.94 -20.60
N SER A 177 7.32 -16.93 -21.49
CA SER A 177 6.53 -16.76 -22.71
C SER A 177 5.03 -16.59 -22.38
N ALA A 178 4.30 -15.96 -23.30
CA ALA A 178 2.86 -15.72 -23.18
C ALA A 178 2.06 -16.98 -22.77
N ASP A 179 2.40 -18.14 -23.32
CA ASP A 179 1.71 -19.41 -23.06
C ASP A 179 1.78 -19.86 -21.59
N SER A 180 2.85 -19.49 -20.87
CA SER A 180 3.07 -19.89 -19.46
C SER A 180 2.84 -18.75 -18.48
N GLN A 181 2.88 -17.51 -18.95
CA GLN A 181 2.88 -16.30 -18.13
C GLN A 181 1.68 -16.22 -17.17
N ALA A 182 0.45 -16.44 -17.66
CA ALA A 182 -0.77 -16.37 -16.84
C ALA A 182 -0.75 -17.37 -15.68
N SER A 183 -0.28 -18.60 -15.93
CA SER A 183 -0.20 -19.66 -14.92
C SER A 183 0.85 -19.36 -13.85
N LEU A 184 2.00 -18.80 -14.25
CA LEU A 184 3.08 -18.43 -13.33
C LEU A 184 2.70 -17.22 -12.49
N LEU A 185 2.00 -16.24 -13.06
CA LEU A 185 1.45 -15.11 -12.33
C LEU A 185 0.42 -15.58 -11.29
N SER A 186 -0.51 -16.47 -11.68
CA SER A 186 -1.47 -17.09 -10.75
C SER A 186 -0.76 -17.82 -9.60
N ALA A 187 0.31 -18.56 -9.90
CA ALA A 187 1.12 -19.23 -8.90
C ALA A 187 1.80 -18.23 -7.94
N PHE A 188 2.37 -17.13 -8.44
CA PHE A 188 2.91 -16.06 -7.59
C PHE A 188 1.84 -15.53 -6.63
N VAL A 189 0.68 -15.13 -7.13
CA VAL A 189 -0.40 -14.56 -6.30
C VAL A 189 -0.86 -15.54 -5.21
N LYS A 190 -1.04 -16.82 -5.55
CA LYS A 190 -1.44 -17.87 -4.57
C LYS A 190 -0.43 -18.05 -3.45
N HIS A 191 0.85 -17.87 -3.73
CA HIS A 191 1.92 -18.04 -2.73
C HIS A 191 2.32 -16.73 -2.03
N TRP A 192 1.97 -15.57 -2.60
CA TRP A 192 2.45 -14.25 -2.18
C TRP A 192 2.27 -13.99 -0.68
N TYR A 193 1.06 -14.14 -0.16
CA TYR A 193 0.78 -13.80 1.24
C TYR A 193 1.52 -14.72 2.22
N ALA A 194 1.63 -16.01 1.93
CA ALA A 194 2.37 -16.93 2.79
C ALA A 194 3.89 -16.65 2.76
N GLU A 195 4.42 -16.27 1.60
CA GLU A 195 5.85 -16.03 1.39
C GLU A 195 6.31 -14.66 1.93
N VAL A 196 5.50 -13.60 1.76
CA VAL A 196 5.74 -12.25 2.32
C VAL A 196 6.01 -12.28 3.82
N ARG A 197 5.33 -13.18 4.55
CA ARG A 197 5.51 -13.36 6.01
C ARG A 197 6.95 -13.58 6.46
N THR A 198 7.79 -14.10 5.55
CA THR A 198 9.20 -14.40 5.83
C THR A 198 10.15 -13.77 4.82
N GLY A 199 9.64 -12.89 3.95
CA GLY A 199 10.40 -12.37 2.81
C GLY A 199 11.62 -11.56 3.22
N ALA A 200 11.56 -10.87 4.37
CA ALA A 200 12.70 -10.16 4.95
C ALA A 200 13.95 -11.04 5.14
N LYS A 201 13.76 -12.34 5.40
CA LYS A 201 14.87 -13.30 5.56
C LYS A 201 15.49 -13.77 4.25
N SER A 202 14.82 -13.51 3.13
CA SER A 202 15.35 -13.87 1.81
C SER A 202 16.29 -12.79 1.27
N GLY A 203 16.25 -11.59 1.84
CA GLY A 203 17.22 -10.53 1.54
C GLY A 203 18.64 -10.92 1.92
N SER A 204 19.60 -10.48 1.11
CA SER A 204 21.02 -10.79 1.33
C SER A 204 21.64 -9.93 2.44
N ASP A 205 21.10 -8.74 2.67
CA ASP A 205 21.61 -7.81 3.68
C ASP A 205 20.85 -7.95 5.01
N PRO A 206 21.53 -7.75 6.16
CA PRO A 206 20.86 -7.67 7.46
C PRO A 206 19.80 -6.58 7.47
N GLN A 207 18.60 -6.93 7.91
CA GLN A 207 17.48 -5.98 7.97
C GLN A 207 17.65 -5.02 9.15
N ALA A 208 17.31 -3.75 8.93
CA ALA A 208 17.36 -2.69 9.94
C ALA A 208 16.46 -2.98 11.14
N VAL A 209 15.41 -3.78 10.94
CA VAL A 209 14.52 -4.29 11.97
C VAL A 209 14.51 -5.82 11.95
N SER A 210 14.37 -6.45 13.12
CA SER A 210 14.42 -7.92 13.26
C SER A 210 13.12 -8.64 12.90
N TYR A 211 12.09 -7.90 12.47
CA TYR A 211 10.82 -8.46 12.04
C TYR A 211 10.97 -9.24 10.72
N ARG A 212 10.17 -10.31 10.59
CA ARG A 212 10.27 -11.25 9.46
C ARG A 212 9.25 -10.96 8.36
N HIS A 213 8.20 -10.24 8.70
CA HIS A 213 7.08 -9.83 7.86
C HIS A 213 6.96 -8.31 7.92
N PRO A 214 6.27 -7.70 6.94
CA PRO A 214 5.99 -6.27 7.01
C PRO A 214 5.02 -5.92 8.14
N TYR A 215 5.00 -4.64 8.57
CA TYR A 215 4.20 -4.18 9.70
C TYR A 215 2.70 -4.49 9.56
N TRP A 216 2.18 -4.47 8.33
CA TRP A 216 0.76 -4.65 8.04
C TRP A 216 0.29 -6.11 8.08
N TYR A 217 1.21 -7.07 8.11
CA TYR A 217 0.90 -8.50 7.91
C TYR A 217 -0.13 -9.02 8.94
N THR A 218 0.14 -8.79 10.23
CA THR A 218 -0.73 -9.17 11.35
C THR A 218 -1.58 -8.02 11.87
N TYR A 219 -1.30 -6.78 11.47
CA TYR A 219 -1.91 -5.58 12.04
C TYR A 219 -3.44 -5.60 12.00
N GLY A 220 -4.01 -6.05 10.88
CA GLY A 220 -5.45 -6.18 10.72
C GLY A 220 -6.09 -7.28 11.57
N ASP A 221 -5.36 -8.33 11.93
CA ASP A 221 -5.85 -9.37 12.84
C ASP A 221 -5.78 -8.90 14.30
N GLU A 222 -4.69 -8.22 14.66
CA GLU A 222 -4.41 -7.75 16.02
C GLU A 222 -5.33 -6.60 16.45
N ASN A 223 -5.78 -5.78 15.50
CA ASN A 223 -6.60 -4.60 15.77
C ASN A 223 -7.73 -4.42 14.74
N PHE A 224 -8.43 -5.52 14.42
CA PHE A 224 -9.55 -5.50 13.48
C PHE A 224 -10.61 -4.47 13.88
N GLU A 225 -11.16 -4.57 15.09
CA GLU A 225 -12.19 -3.66 15.61
C GLU A 225 -11.71 -2.21 15.75
N GLY A 226 -10.40 -1.94 15.67
CA GLY A 226 -9.82 -0.59 15.67
C GLY A 226 -9.44 -0.09 14.28
N GLY A 227 -9.91 -0.72 13.20
CA GLY A 227 -9.77 -0.22 11.83
C GLY A 227 -8.41 -0.47 11.18
N ALA A 228 -7.60 -1.35 11.77
CA ALA A 228 -6.26 -1.67 11.28
C ALA A 228 -6.29 -2.51 10.00
N TYR A 229 -7.40 -3.22 9.73
CA TYR A 229 -7.54 -3.99 8.49
C TYR A 229 -7.99 -3.07 7.33
N PHE A 230 -7.06 -2.82 6.41
CA PHE A 230 -7.30 -2.08 5.16
C PHE A 230 -7.20 -2.98 3.91
N GLY A 231 -7.33 -4.29 4.11
CA GLY A 231 -7.15 -5.32 3.08
C GLY A 231 -5.73 -5.89 3.02
N ARG A 232 -5.56 -6.95 2.23
CA ARG A 232 -4.30 -7.68 2.00
C ARG A 232 -4.13 -7.89 0.51
N TRP A 233 -3.56 -6.90 -0.15
CA TRP A 233 -3.57 -6.81 -1.62
C TRP A 233 -2.16 -6.94 -2.19
N CYS A 234 -2.01 -7.88 -3.12
CA CYS A 234 -0.80 -8.06 -3.92
C CYS A 234 -0.79 -7.04 -5.07
N VAL A 235 -0.50 -5.78 -4.72
CA VAL A 235 -0.38 -4.69 -5.69
C VAL A 235 0.79 -4.95 -6.65
N GLU A 236 1.80 -5.71 -6.21
CA GLU A 236 2.97 -6.08 -7.01
C GLU A 236 2.58 -6.88 -8.26
N ALA A 237 1.58 -7.76 -8.17
CA ALA A 237 1.05 -8.47 -9.34
C ALA A 237 0.36 -7.53 -10.34
N VAL A 238 -0.43 -6.56 -9.84
CA VAL A 238 -1.07 -5.54 -10.68
C VAL A 238 -0.03 -4.65 -11.37
N ALA A 239 1.04 -4.28 -10.65
CA ALA A 239 2.13 -3.51 -11.21
C ALA A 239 2.80 -4.24 -12.39
N ALA A 240 3.09 -5.52 -12.23
CA ALA A 240 3.68 -6.34 -13.29
C ALA A 240 2.74 -6.48 -14.49
N VAL A 241 1.44 -6.77 -14.26
CA VAL A 241 0.45 -6.86 -15.34
C VAL A 241 0.37 -5.57 -16.12
N LYS A 242 0.31 -4.42 -15.43
CA LYS A 242 0.25 -3.10 -16.08
C LYS A 242 1.54 -2.77 -16.84
N ALA A 243 2.69 -3.14 -16.31
CA ALA A 243 4.01 -2.83 -16.89
C ALA A 243 4.35 -3.68 -18.12
N PHE A 244 3.90 -4.94 -18.15
CA PHE A 244 4.29 -5.92 -19.17
C PHE A 244 3.11 -6.47 -20.00
N ASP A 245 1.92 -5.89 -19.85
CA ASP A 245 0.69 -6.31 -20.54
C ASP A 245 0.39 -7.82 -20.38
N MET A 246 0.55 -8.31 -19.14
CA MET A 246 0.43 -9.75 -18.85
C MET A 246 -1.03 -10.21 -18.82
N ASP A 247 -1.31 -11.44 -19.25
CA ASP A 247 -2.61 -12.07 -19.03
C ASP A 247 -2.79 -12.44 -17.55
N ASP A 248 -3.72 -11.75 -16.88
CA ASP A 248 -4.09 -11.93 -15.47
C ASP A 248 -5.40 -12.71 -15.27
N SER A 249 -5.96 -13.31 -16.32
CA SER A 249 -7.25 -14.02 -16.28
C SER A 249 -7.31 -15.10 -15.20
N GLN A 250 -6.20 -15.82 -14.98
CA GLN A 250 -6.09 -16.87 -13.95
C GLN A 250 -5.87 -16.34 -12.52
N CYS A 251 -5.76 -15.02 -12.36
CA CYS A 251 -5.66 -14.35 -11.06
C CYS A 251 -6.98 -13.79 -10.56
N LEU A 252 -7.96 -13.61 -11.46
CA LEU A 252 -9.27 -13.06 -11.11
C LEU A 252 -9.96 -13.95 -10.08
N GLY A 253 -10.51 -13.34 -9.02
CA GLY A 253 -11.14 -14.04 -7.90
C GLY A 253 -10.19 -14.60 -6.84
N LEU A 254 -8.85 -14.54 -7.03
CA LEU A 254 -7.91 -14.89 -5.97
C LEU A 254 -7.95 -13.82 -4.86
N GLU A 255 -8.00 -14.27 -3.60
CA GLU A 255 -8.24 -13.41 -2.41
C GLU A 255 -7.38 -12.14 -2.37
N HIS A 256 -6.09 -12.26 -2.69
CA HIS A 256 -5.14 -11.16 -2.59
C HIS A 256 -4.94 -10.41 -3.91
N TYR A 257 -5.57 -10.80 -5.02
CA TYR A 257 -5.34 -10.16 -6.32
C TYR A 257 -6.26 -8.95 -6.54
N PRO A 258 -5.75 -7.72 -6.58
CA PRO A 258 -6.59 -6.54 -6.69
C PRO A 258 -6.95 -6.21 -8.16
N GLY A 259 -7.54 -7.17 -8.89
CA GLY A 259 -7.77 -7.08 -10.35
C GLY A 259 -8.64 -5.91 -10.82
N ASP A 260 -9.54 -5.39 -9.97
CA ASP A 260 -10.34 -4.19 -10.27
C ASP A 260 -9.49 -2.95 -10.56
N LEU A 261 -8.25 -2.86 -10.03
CA LEU A 261 -7.36 -1.73 -10.30
C LEU A 261 -7.02 -1.58 -11.79
N LEU A 262 -7.10 -2.67 -12.56
CA LEU A 262 -6.87 -2.69 -14.00
C LEU A 262 -8.16 -2.54 -14.81
N ARG A 263 -9.32 -2.51 -14.14
CA ARG A 263 -10.67 -2.52 -14.73
C ARG A 263 -11.56 -1.50 -14.02
N PRO A 264 -11.21 -0.20 -14.06
CA PRO A 264 -11.86 0.82 -13.23
C PRO A 264 -13.37 0.93 -13.46
N ASP A 265 -13.82 0.70 -14.69
CA ASP A 265 -15.23 0.79 -15.10
C ASP A 265 -15.88 -0.59 -15.33
N GLY A 266 -15.13 -1.67 -15.05
CA GLY A 266 -15.58 -3.04 -15.27
C GLY A 266 -16.40 -3.61 -14.10
N PRO A 267 -17.04 -4.78 -14.29
CA PRO A 267 -17.55 -5.55 -13.16
C PRO A 267 -16.38 -5.93 -12.25
N SER A 268 -16.65 -5.99 -10.95
CA SER A 268 -15.63 -6.41 -9.99
C SER A 268 -15.20 -7.86 -10.25
N THR A 269 -13.91 -8.11 -10.07
CA THR A 269 -13.25 -9.41 -10.24
C THR A 269 -13.28 -10.25 -8.96
N HIS A 270 -13.85 -9.70 -7.88
CA HIS A 270 -13.95 -10.35 -6.58
C HIS A 270 -15.25 -11.14 -6.44
N PRO A 271 -15.26 -12.25 -5.67
CA PRO A 271 -16.48 -12.99 -5.39
C PRO A 271 -17.53 -12.13 -4.70
N LEU A 272 -18.80 -12.29 -5.09
CA LEU A 272 -19.92 -11.66 -4.38
C LEU A 272 -19.98 -12.16 -2.93
N ARG A 273 -20.08 -11.21 -1.99
CA ARG A 273 -20.26 -11.51 -0.57
C ARG A 273 -21.73 -11.41 -0.18
N GLN A 274 -22.28 -12.47 0.38
CA GLN A 274 -23.67 -12.50 0.86
C GLN A 274 -23.87 -11.58 2.08
N ASP A 275 -22.85 -11.44 2.94
CA ASP A 275 -22.90 -10.62 4.17
C ASP A 275 -22.67 -9.11 3.92
N ALA A 276 -22.58 -8.71 2.65
CA ALA A 276 -22.35 -7.32 2.21
C ALA A 276 -23.64 -6.59 1.82
N GLU A 277 -24.82 -7.16 2.12
CA GLU A 277 -26.08 -6.45 1.91
C GLU A 277 -26.12 -5.13 2.71
N ALA A 278 -26.73 -4.11 2.08
CA ALA A 278 -26.89 -2.79 2.69
C ALA A 278 -27.66 -2.93 4.00
N PRO A 279 -27.37 -2.11 5.03
CA PRO A 279 -28.21 -2.07 6.21
C PRO A 279 -29.65 -1.79 5.75
N THR A 280 -30.57 -2.71 6.07
CA THR A 280 -31.99 -2.36 6.10
C THR A 280 -32.10 -1.10 6.97
N ALA A 281 -32.88 -0.11 6.51
CA ALA A 281 -33.03 1.16 7.19
C ALA A 281 -33.58 0.94 8.61
N VAL A 282 -32.68 0.77 9.58
CA VAL A 282 -33.04 0.76 11.00
C VAL A 282 -33.09 2.21 11.43
N VAL A 283 -34.29 2.64 11.78
CA VAL A 283 -34.60 3.94 12.38
C VAL A 283 -33.53 4.31 13.41
N VAL A 284 -32.86 5.43 13.17
CA VAL A 284 -31.79 5.95 14.02
C VAL A 284 -32.35 6.32 15.39
N GLU A 285 -32.18 5.45 16.38
CA GLU A 285 -32.17 5.89 17.77
C GLU A 285 -30.81 6.52 18.07
N ASN A 286 -30.82 7.83 18.32
CA ASN A 286 -29.66 8.62 18.73
C ASN A 286 -29.01 8.04 19.99
N LYS A 287 -28.01 7.16 19.82
CA LYS A 287 -27.10 6.78 20.89
C LYS A 287 -25.91 7.72 20.88
N VAL A 288 -25.94 8.64 21.83
CA VAL A 288 -24.84 9.53 22.22
C VAL A 288 -23.56 8.71 22.36
N GLY A 289 -22.54 9.07 21.57
CA GLY A 289 -21.26 8.39 21.49
C GLY A 289 -20.56 8.26 22.85
N PHE A 290 -19.92 7.12 23.04
CA PHE A 290 -19.18 6.70 24.25
C PHE A 290 -18.10 7.70 24.70
N TRP A 291 -17.65 8.59 23.82
CA TRP A 291 -16.66 9.64 24.10
C TRP A 291 -17.18 10.85 24.89
N SER A 292 -18.49 10.99 25.10
CA SER A 292 -19.05 12.04 25.97
C SER A 292 -18.91 11.74 27.48
N LYS A 293 -18.47 10.53 27.85
CA LYS A 293 -18.30 10.13 29.26
C LYS A 293 -16.90 10.34 29.85
N LEU A 294 -15.91 10.77 29.05
CA LEU A 294 -14.53 10.98 29.52
C LEU A 294 -14.10 12.44 29.70
N LEU A 295 -14.95 13.40 29.34
CA LEU A 295 -14.70 14.84 29.54
C LEU A 295 -15.53 15.46 30.68
N GLY A 296 -16.15 14.62 31.52
CA GLY A 296 -17.06 15.05 32.56
C GLY A 296 -16.83 14.34 33.89
N ARG A 297 -15.64 14.43 34.47
CA ARG A 297 -15.42 14.18 35.91
C ARG A 297 -14.18 14.92 36.41
N ARG A 298 -14.47 16.11 36.96
CA ARG A 298 -13.77 16.91 37.98
C ARG A 298 -12.26 17.02 37.93
#